data_AF-A0A3N5MI66-F1
#
_entry.id   AF-A0A3N5MI66-F1
#
_cell.length_a   1.000
_cell.length_b   1.000
_cell.length_c   1.000
_cell.angle_alpha   90.00
_cell.angle_beta   90.00
_cell.angle_gamma   90.00
#
_symmetry.space_group_name_H-M   'P 1'
#
loop_
_entity.id
_entity.type
_entity.pdbx_description
1 polymer ?
#
loop_
_entity_poly.entity_id
_entity_poly.type
_entity_poly.pdbx_seq_one_letter_code
_entity_poly.pdbx_strand_id
1 'polypeptide(L)'
;MSGQAGSGQRSTPSERGRTYHPDTRSDAVARAHAVAELLRASAARIEAERALPADIVTALHAAKLFRILLPRSLGGDELPHKALAQVIEVIASADASTAWCLGQGAGCAMAAAYLKPEVARRFFGPAD
;
A
#
# COMPACT_ATOMS: atom_id res chain seq x y z
N MET A 1 39.50 -50.23 9.11
CA MET A 1 38.43 -49.79 10.04
C MET A 1 38.09 -48.35 9.70
N SER A 2 37.03 -48.18 8.92
CA SER A 2 36.59 -46.89 8.37
C SER A 2 35.73 -46.14 9.41
N GLY A 3 36.16 -44.94 9.79
CA GLY A 3 35.36 -44.02 10.63
C GLY A 3 34.57 -43.05 9.75
N GLN A 4 33.24 -43.10 9.85
CA GLN A 4 32.31 -42.26 9.11
C GLN A 4 32.34 -40.80 9.61
N ALA A 5 32.50 -39.86 8.68
CA ALA A 5 32.29 -38.44 8.89
C ALA A 5 30.78 -38.15 8.90
N GLY A 6 30.27 -37.63 10.03
CA GLY A 6 28.89 -37.17 10.15
C GLY A 6 28.68 -35.89 9.35
N SER A 7 27.94 -35.99 8.24
CA SER A 7 27.45 -34.85 7.48
C SER A 7 26.29 -34.18 8.23
N GLY A 8 26.57 -33.04 8.86
CA GLY A 8 25.55 -32.16 9.43
C GLY A 8 24.72 -31.52 8.32
N GLN A 9 23.50 -32.03 8.13
CA GLN A 9 22.50 -31.46 7.23
C GLN A 9 22.07 -30.09 7.77
N ARG A 10 22.57 -28.99 7.20
CA ARG A 10 22.04 -27.65 7.46
C ARG A 10 20.67 -27.54 6.78
N SER A 11 19.61 -27.61 7.58
CA SER A 11 18.24 -27.36 7.13
C SER A 11 18.12 -25.93 6.59
N THR A 12 17.79 -25.80 5.31
CA THR A 12 17.43 -24.51 4.70
C THR A 12 16.06 -24.07 5.24
N PRO A 13 15.86 -22.78 5.59
CA PRO A 13 14.53 -22.29 5.95
C PRO A 13 13.60 -22.38 4.72
N SER A 14 12.47 -23.09 4.87
CA SER A 14 11.47 -23.25 3.80
C SER A 14 10.95 -21.88 3.34
N GLU A 15 10.99 -21.63 2.03
CA GLU A 15 10.31 -20.53 1.36
C GLU A 15 8.81 -20.65 1.61
N ARG A 16 8.29 -19.95 2.63
CA ARG A 16 6.85 -19.74 2.76
C ARG A 16 6.40 -18.92 1.55
N GLY A 17 5.71 -19.59 0.62
CA GLY A 17 5.22 -19.01 -0.61
C GLY A 17 4.44 -17.73 -0.35
N ARG A 18 4.99 -16.60 -0.80
CA ARG A 18 4.20 -15.38 -0.98
C ARG A 18 3.23 -15.65 -2.12
N THR A 19 1.96 -15.91 -1.81
CA THR A 19 0.90 -15.96 -2.82
C THR A 19 0.71 -14.56 -3.39
N TYR A 20 1.29 -14.34 -4.57
CA TYR A 20 1.09 -13.15 -5.37
C TYR A 20 -0.31 -13.19 -6.00
N HIS A 21 -1.18 -12.22 -5.66
CA HIS A 21 -2.46 -12.05 -6.32
C HIS A 21 -2.35 -10.95 -7.39
N PRO A 22 -2.33 -11.31 -8.69
CA PRO A 22 -2.23 -10.32 -9.77
C PRO A 22 -3.47 -9.43 -9.86
N ASP A 23 -4.62 -9.92 -9.41
CA ASP A 23 -5.93 -9.25 -9.50
C ASP A 23 -5.97 -7.94 -8.70
N THR A 24 -5.41 -7.94 -7.48
CA THR A 24 -5.40 -6.75 -6.61
C THR A 24 -4.46 -5.65 -7.11
N ARG A 25 -3.38 -5.99 -7.81
CA ARG A 25 -2.49 -5.01 -8.45
C ARG A 25 -3.22 -4.26 -9.56
N SER A 26 -3.87 -5.00 -10.45
CA SER A 26 -4.58 -4.41 -11.60
C SER A 26 -5.70 -3.49 -11.14
N ASP A 27 -6.41 -3.88 -10.07
CA ASP A 27 -7.48 -3.08 -9.50
C ASP A 27 -6.96 -1.76 -8.89
N ALA A 28 -5.89 -1.77 -8.10
CA ALA A 28 -5.37 -0.54 -7.48
C ALA A 28 -4.89 0.52 -8.48
N VAL A 29 -4.24 0.10 -9.57
CA VAL A 29 -3.82 1.01 -10.65
C VAL A 29 -5.04 1.58 -11.38
N ALA A 30 -6.07 0.76 -11.64
CA ALA A 30 -7.32 1.23 -12.22
C ALA A 30 -8.03 2.26 -11.33
N ARG A 31 -8.10 2.02 -10.01
CA ARG A 31 -8.64 2.99 -9.05
C ARG A 31 -7.84 4.30 -9.02
N ALA A 32 -6.52 4.23 -9.15
CA ALA A 32 -5.67 5.42 -9.27
C ALA A 32 -5.99 6.25 -10.52
N HIS A 33 -6.14 5.60 -11.68
CA HIS A 33 -6.56 6.27 -12.90
C HIS A 33 -7.95 6.92 -12.79
N ALA A 34 -8.90 6.25 -12.13
CA ALA A 34 -10.23 6.79 -11.93
C ALA A 34 -10.25 8.09 -11.12
N VAL A 35 -9.34 8.25 -10.14
CA VAL A 35 -9.23 9.46 -9.33
C VAL A 35 -8.34 10.53 -9.99
N ALA A 36 -7.45 10.14 -10.91
CA ALA A 36 -6.51 11.07 -11.56
C ALA A 36 -7.19 12.24 -12.27
N GLU A 37 -8.33 12.04 -12.95
CA GLU A 37 -9.06 13.14 -13.61
C GLU A 37 -9.58 14.18 -12.60
N LEU A 38 -10.12 13.72 -11.47
CA LEU A 38 -10.58 14.59 -10.40
C LEU A 38 -9.41 15.42 -9.80
N LEU A 39 -8.23 14.80 -9.67
CA LEU A 39 -7.04 15.48 -9.18
C LEU A 39 -6.57 16.56 -10.15
N ARG A 40 -6.52 16.27 -11.45
CA ARG A 40 -6.15 17.28 -12.46
C ARG A 40 -7.10 18.47 -12.44
N ALA A 41 -8.40 18.21 -12.33
CA ALA A 41 -9.41 19.27 -12.22
C ALA A 41 -9.29 20.08 -10.93
N SER A 42 -8.74 19.50 -9.86
CA SER A 42 -8.59 20.15 -8.55
C SER A 42 -7.19 20.69 -8.26
N ALA A 43 -6.20 20.48 -9.13
CA ALA A 43 -4.80 20.81 -8.86
C ALA A 43 -4.59 22.27 -8.45
N ALA A 44 -5.23 23.22 -9.15
CA ALA A 44 -5.16 24.64 -8.80
C ALA A 44 -5.75 24.95 -7.41
N ARG A 45 -6.81 24.22 -7.02
CA ARG A 45 -7.44 24.37 -5.69
C ARG A 45 -6.55 23.77 -4.60
N ILE A 46 -5.96 22.59 -4.84
CA ILE A 46 -4.99 21.95 -3.94
C ILE A 46 -3.83 22.91 -3.66
N GLU A 47 -3.29 23.53 -4.71
CA GLU A 47 -2.18 24.50 -4.57
C GLU A 47 -2.61 25.75 -3.80
N ALA A 48 -3.75 26.36 -4.17
CA ALA A 48 -4.24 27.58 -3.53
C ALA A 48 -4.55 27.38 -2.03
N GLU A 49 -5.16 26.24 -1.67
CA GLU A 49 -5.49 25.91 -0.27
C GLU A 49 -4.28 25.44 0.53
N ARG A 50 -3.20 25.03 -0.15
CA ARG A 50 -2.00 24.40 0.47
C ARG A 50 -2.36 23.19 1.33
N ALA A 51 -3.41 22.48 0.92
CA ALA A 51 -3.96 21.32 1.57
C ALA A 51 -4.73 20.48 0.54
N LEU A 52 -4.96 19.21 0.84
CA LEU A 52 -5.90 18.40 0.06
C LEU A 52 -7.33 18.79 0.45
N PRO A 53 -8.17 19.27 -0.50
CA PRO A 53 -9.57 19.56 -0.24
C PRO A 53 -10.30 18.32 0.28
N ALA A 54 -11.30 18.52 1.14
CA ALA A 54 -11.98 17.42 1.82
C ALA A 54 -12.60 16.39 0.85
N ASP A 55 -13.17 16.86 -0.27
CA ASP A 55 -13.73 16.00 -1.32
C ASP A 55 -12.67 15.14 -2.02
N ILE A 56 -11.46 15.68 -2.20
CA ILE A 56 -10.32 14.92 -2.72
C ILE A 56 -9.89 13.83 -1.74
N VAL A 57 -9.79 14.17 -0.44
CA VAL A 57 -9.48 13.19 0.60
C VAL A 57 -10.54 12.07 0.62
N THR A 58 -11.82 12.42 0.58
CA THR A 58 -12.93 11.46 0.50
C THR A 58 -12.80 10.54 -0.72
N ALA A 59 -12.51 11.08 -1.91
CA ALA A 59 -12.34 10.28 -3.12
C ALA A 59 -11.16 9.29 -3.02
N LEU A 60 -10.03 9.72 -2.47
CA LEU A 60 -8.86 8.86 -2.25
C LEU A 60 -9.15 7.73 -1.25
N HIS A 61 -9.93 8.01 -0.20
CA HIS A 61 -10.40 7.00 0.75
C HIS A 61 -11.39 6.01 0.12
N ALA A 62 -12.35 6.50 -0.66
CA ALA A 62 -13.32 5.66 -1.37
C ALA A 62 -12.60 4.72 -2.37
N ALA A 63 -11.56 5.22 -3.04
CA ALA A 63 -10.69 4.44 -3.91
C ALA A 63 -9.70 3.52 -3.15
N LYS A 64 -9.75 3.49 -1.81
CA LYS A 64 -8.87 2.70 -0.92
C LYS A 64 -7.37 2.96 -1.13
N LEU A 65 -6.98 4.10 -1.68
CA LEU A 65 -5.59 4.37 -2.03
C LEU A 65 -4.68 4.57 -0.80
N PHE A 66 -5.22 4.94 0.36
CA PHE A 66 -4.47 4.94 1.62
C PHE A 66 -4.27 3.54 2.25
N ARG A 67 -4.85 2.48 1.67
CA ARG A 67 -4.80 1.10 2.22
C ARG A 67 -3.96 0.13 1.38
N ILE A 68 -3.31 0.61 0.32
CA ILE A 68 -2.59 -0.23 -0.65
C ILE A 68 -1.42 -1.04 -0.07
N LEU A 69 -0.74 -0.56 0.97
CA LEU A 69 0.32 -1.33 1.66
C LEU A 69 -0.12 -1.95 2.99
N LEU A 70 -1.35 -1.70 3.41
CA LEU A 70 -1.83 -2.19 4.70
C LEU A 70 -2.06 -3.71 4.63
N PRO A 71 -1.84 -4.45 5.75
CA PRO A 71 -2.14 -5.87 5.82
C PRO A 71 -3.57 -6.27 5.39
N ARG A 72 -3.72 -7.42 4.72
CA ARG A 72 -5.03 -7.94 4.28
C ARG A 72 -5.90 -8.34 5.46
N SER A 73 -5.28 -8.81 6.54
CA SER A 73 -5.94 -9.09 7.83
C SER A 73 -6.60 -7.86 8.44
N LEU A 74 -6.24 -6.66 7.98
CA LEU A 74 -6.81 -5.38 8.37
C LEU A 74 -7.66 -4.77 7.24
N GLY A 75 -7.88 -5.46 6.12
CA GLY A 75 -8.62 -4.94 4.97
C GLY A 75 -7.84 -3.98 4.09
N GLY A 76 -6.51 -4.15 4.01
CA GLY A 76 -5.67 -3.54 2.98
C GLY A 76 -5.38 -4.48 1.81
N ASP A 77 -4.64 -4.00 0.83
CA ASP A 77 -4.34 -4.76 -0.40
C ASP A 77 -3.06 -5.60 -0.29
N GLU A 78 -2.15 -5.27 0.65
CA GLU A 78 -0.77 -5.80 0.74
C GLU A 78 -0.06 -5.81 -0.62
N LEU A 79 -0.08 -4.69 -1.32
CA LEU A 79 0.54 -4.63 -2.64
C LEU A 79 2.06 -4.79 -2.56
N PRO A 80 2.67 -5.46 -3.56
CA PRO A 80 4.13 -5.41 -3.73
C PRO A 80 4.57 -4.00 -4.12
N HIS A 81 5.76 -3.57 -3.69
CA HIS A 81 6.31 -2.23 -3.95
C HIS A 81 6.30 -1.81 -5.43
N LYS A 82 6.46 -2.75 -6.38
CA LYS A 82 6.35 -2.43 -7.81
C LYS A 82 4.96 -1.88 -8.18
N ALA A 83 3.89 -2.45 -7.60
CA ALA A 83 2.53 -1.98 -7.83
C ALA A 83 2.27 -0.61 -7.18
N LEU A 84 2.81 -0.41 -5.98
CA LEU A 84 2.79 0.89 -5.31
C LEU A 84 3.43 1.97 -6.20
N ALA A 85 4.61 1.71 -6.76
CA ALA A 85 5.30 2.66 -7.64
C ALA A 85 4.40 3.06 -8.82
N GLN A 86 3.75 2.10 -9.47
CA GLN A 86 2.81 2.37 -10.58
C GLN A 86 1.60 3.22 -10.14
N VAL A 87 1.02 2.94 -8.97
CA VAL A 87 -0.06 3.77 -8.42
C VAL A 87 0.42 5.20 -8.17
N ILE A 88 1.59 5.37 -7.55
CA ILE A 88 2.16 6.69 -7.24
C ILE A 88 2.51 7.45 -8.53
N GLU A 89 3.05 6.78 -9.55
CA GLU A 89 3.32 7.38 -10.87
C GLU A 89 2.05 7.95 -11.51
N VAL A 90 0.95 7.18 -11.49
CA VAL A 90 -0.35 7.63 -12.03
C VAL A 90 -0.85 8.86 -11.27
N ILE A 91 -0.84 8.84 -9.94
CA ILE A 91 -1.30 9.97 -9.13
C ILE A 91 -0.39 11.19 -9.32
N ALA A 92 0.93 11.00 -9.34
CA ALA A 92 1.90 12.08 -9.51
C ALA A 92 1.78 12.78 -10.86
N SER A 93 1.37 12.03 -11.91
CA SER A 93 1.09 12.61 -13.23
C SER A 93 -0.12 13.57 -13.24
N ALA A 94 -0.99 13.47 -12.23
CA ALA A 94 -2.16 14.33 -12.06
C ALA A 94 -1.90 15.45 -11.04
N ASP A 95 -1.34 15.10 -9.89
CA ASP A 95 -0.95 16.05 -8.84
C ASP A 95 0.17 15.46 -7.96
N ALA A 96 1.35 16.09 -7.97
CA ALA A 96 2.54 15.59 -7.28
C ALA A 96 2.40 15.68 -5.74
N SER A 97 1.72 16.71 -5.23
CA SER A 97 1.49 16.90 -3.80
C SER A 97 0.61 15.80 -3.22
N THR A 98 -0.46 15.42 -3.93
CA THR A 98 -1.32 14.29 -3.58
C THR A 98 -0.55 12.98 -3.59
N ALA A 99 0.30 12.76 -4.61
CA ALA A 99 1.15 11.56 -4.67
C ALA A 99 2.10 11.47 -3.48
N TRP A 100 2.69 12.60 -3.08
CA TRP A 100 3.52 12.68 -1.88
C TRP A 100 2.75 12.31 -0.61
N CYS A 101 1.54 12.86 -0.42
CA CYS A 101 0.68 12.53 0.71
C CYS A 101 0.33 11.03 0.76
N LEU A 102 -0.01 10.42 -0.39
CA LEU A 102 -0.25 8.97 -0.47
C LEU A 102 1.01 8.16 -0.14
N GLY A 103 2.18 8.58 -0.63
CA GLY A 103 3.46 7.94 -0.32
C GLY A 103 3.76 7.91 1.18
N GLN A 104 3.55 9.05 1.87
CA GLN A 104 3.68 9.13 3.33
C GLN A 104 2.68 8.22 4.04
N GLY A 105 1.40 8.25 3.63
CA GLY A 105 0.37 7.37 4.18
C GLY A 105 0.68 5.88 4.00
N ALA A 106 1.21 5.49 2.84
CA ALA A 106 1.65 4.13 2.56
C ALA A 106 2.82 3.72 3.47
N GLY A 107 3.78 4.61 3.72
CA GLY A 107 4.86 4.41 4.69
C GLY A 107 4.34 4.16 6.10
N CYS A 108 3.38 4.97 6.56
CA CYS A 108 2.73 4.78 7.87
C CYS A 108 1.95 3.45 7.94
N ALA A 109 1.26 3.06 6.87
CA ALA A 109 0.49 1.82 6.83
C ALA A 109 1.37 0.56 7.01
N MET A 110 2.63 0.59 6.55
CA MET A 110 3.57 -0.52 6.77
C MET A 110 3.88 -0.77 8.25
N ALA A 111 3.82 0.26 9.10
CA ALA A 111 4.04 0.10 10.53
C ALA A 111 3.05 -0.89 11.16
N ALA A 112 1.82 -1.00 10.60
CA ALA A 112 0.80 -1.93 11.08
C ALA A 112 1.26 -3.40 11.07
N ALA A 113 2.14 -3.79 10.15
CA ALA A 113 2.67 -5.15 10.07
C ALA A 113 3.65 -5.50 11.21
N TYR A 114 4.16 -4.50 11.93
CA TYR A 114 5.15 -4.66 13.00
C TYR A 114 4.57 -4.40 14.39
N LEU A 115 3.31 -3.98 14.48
CA LEU A 115 2.60 -3.82 15.75
C LEU A 115 2.01 -5.14 16.21
N LYS A 116 1.72 -5.26 17.51
CA LYS A 116 0.91 -6.36 18.01
C LYS A 116 -0.48 -6.33 17.33
N PRO A 117 -1.09 -7.50 16.99
CA PRO A 117 -2.32 -7.55 16.19
C PRO A 117 -3.47 -6.69 16.74
N GLU A 118 -3.65 -6.66 18.05
CA GLU A 118 -4.68 -5.87 18.72
C GLU A 118 -4.46 -4.36 18.59
N VAL A 119 -3.21 -3.91 18.64
CA VAL A 119 -2.83 -2.51 18.44
C VAL A 119 -3.00 -2.13 16.97
N ALA A 120 -2.54 -2.99 16.05
CA ALA A 120 -2.69 -2.76 14.62
C ALA A 120 -4.18 -2.64 14.23
N ARG A 121 -5.04 -3.52 14.77
CA ARG A 121 -6.49 -3.48 14.53
C ARG A 121 -7.13 -2.21 15.06
N ARG A 122 -6.75 -1.75 16.26
CA ARG A 122 -7.28 -0.51 16.86
C ARG A 122 -7.04 0.73 16.00
N PHE A 123 -5.87 0.84 15.37
CA PHE A 123 -5.51 2.05 14.60
C PHE A 123 -5.80 1.95 13.11
N PHE A 124 -5.69 0.76 12.53
CA PHE A 124 -5.74 0.57 11.07
C PHE A 124 -6.85 -0.36 10.59
N GLY A 125 -7.61 -0.96 11.52
CA GLY A 125 -8.77 -1.78 11.19
C GLY A 125 -9.80 -1.01 10.36
N PRO A 126 -10.81 -1.71 9.80
CA PRO A 126 -11.98 -1.06 9.24
C PRO A 126 -12.60 -0.09 10.25
N ALA A 127 -13.22 0.99 9.78
CA ALA A 127 -14.10 1.77 10.63
C ALA A 127 -15.30 0.89 11.01
N ASP A 128 -15.63 0.85 12.30
CA ASP A 128 -16.78 0.11 12.85
C ASP A 128 -18.12 0.65 12.31
#